data_AF-A0A1Y4CQY9-F1
#
_entry.id   AF-A0A1Y4CQY9-F1
#
_cell.length_a   1.000
_cell.length_b   1.000
_cell.length_c   1.000
_cell.angle_alpha   90.00
_cell.angle_beta   90.00
_cell.angle_gamma   90.00
#
_symmetry.space_group_name_H-M   'P 1'
#
loop_
_entity.id
_entity.type
_entity.pdbx_description
1 polymer ?
#
loop_
_entity_poly.entity_id
_entity_poly.type
_entity_poly.pdbx_seq_one_letter_code
_entity_poly.pdbx_strand_id
1 'polypeptide(L)'
;MAIIHKAIKSKPWIVRYKEPWSGKARTRSFLTQAEAKAFDEAQSQVFDRERAIIKATKRRRKLQAAPSITVADVIDRYLDSLTNLRTRKSCAHHLKSIRDIYGERKAHCMTLEDMDAFLKVQRERGVGRTTANRRAGLLRTACNHAVRWGLLSSNPLASMRLAAQPRQTPDPPTLHEAKLIYNSASEHVKRVVLLGLATGARIGPSELFRLRWSDVDLEHAVLRMPQAAKGARAEGRAVPIRRDVLDQLQSWSIQDAAIQCPWVINYHGKSVRNIGHAWRKALQRAGIERRIRPYDLRHAFASHSLDAGADLKSVADIMGHADEAMIVRFYRHTNPESLRAATEAAPGLSSKENIHMELNEIVYKINDGRLWDVEEAKYVTEAPASKQVIALYSNGKPGGEDYLKRTLVFYGYTVGPELKTLDEVKAEKLAEINEKCDAALKAMTPTYPDRELLTFDQQKQEALAYTSDPSSACPLLSPLAAARGVSLELLCQKVIAKATAFSNISGTLIGQRQAYEDQLDLCETKDAVAAIQPVYTLSEGDA
;
A
#
# COMPACT_ATOMS: atom_id res chain seq x y z
N MET A 1 -61.99 35.08 -24.38
CA MET A 1 -62.64 33.79 -24.05
C MET A 1 -63.85 33.62 -24.99
N ALA A 2 -64.59 32.50 -24.95
CA ALA A 2 -65.75 32.31 -25.84
C ALA A 2 -67.04 32.08 -25.03
N ILE A 3 -68.02 32.98 -25.17
CA ILE A 3 -69.36 32.84 -24.59
C ILE A 3 -70.26 32.18 -25.63
N ILE A 4 -70.91 31.08 -25.26
CA ILE A 4 -71.76 30.27 -26.14
C ILE A 4 -73.15 30.18 -25.53
N HIS A 5 -74.20 30.42 -26.32
CA HIS A 5 -75.59 30.23 -25.92
C HIS A 5 -76.11 28.85 -26.35
N LYS A 6 -76.77 28.13 -25.45
CA LYS A 6 -77.41 26.82 -25.71
C LYS A 6 -78.82 26.78 -25.10
N ALA A 7 -79.82 27.04 -25.93
CA ALA A 7 -81.22 27.23 -25.54
C ALA A 7 -81.88 26.04 -24.80
N ILE A 8 -81.33 24.83 -24.92
CA ILE A 8 -81.93 23.57 -24.39
C ILE A 8 -81.45 23.25 -22.96
N LYS A 9 -80.63 24.11 -22.33
CA LYS A 9 -80.05 23.85 -21.00
C LYS A 9 -80.62 24.75 -19.92
N SER A 10 -80.72 24.23 -18.68
CA SER A 10 -81.15 24.98 -17.48
C SER A 10 -80.28 26.21 -17.18
N LYS A 11 -79.02 26.22 -17.64
CA LYS A 11 -78.11 27.37 -17.66
C LYS A 11 -77.58 27.57 -19.08
N PRO A 12 -78.27 28.39 -19.91
CA PRO A 12 -78.03 28.40 -21.35
C PRO A 12 -76.77 29.16 -21.75
N TRP A 13 -76.17 29.99 -20.88
CA TRP A 13 -74.97 30.77 -21.19
C TRP A 13 -73.72 30.08 -20.70
N ILE A 14 -72.80 29.73 -21.59
CA ILE A 14 -71.62 28.93 -21.27
C ILE A 14 -70.35 29.69 -21.65
N VAL A 15 -69.47 29.94 -20.68
CA VAL A 15 -68.15 30.53 -20.91
C VAL A 15 -67.11 29.42 -20.98
N ARG A 16 -66.41 29.32 -22.11
CA ARG A 16 -65.25 28.43 -22.32
C ARG A 16 -63.96 29.25 -22.29
N TYR A 17 -63.02 28.82 -21.45
CA TYR A 17 -61.74 29.49 -21.28
C TYR A 17 -60.61 28.48 -21.03
N LYS A 18 -59.37 28.89 -21.26
CA LYS A 18 -58.17 28.11 -20.93
C LYS A 18 -57.43 28.79 -19.79
N GLU A 19 -57.10 28.04 -18.74
CA GLU A 19 -56.32 28.55 -17.60
C GLU A 19 -54.90 28.95 -18.07
N PRO A 20 -54.38 30.14 -17.70
CA PRO A 20 -53.08 30.64 -18.20
C PRO A 20 -51.86 29.81 -17.80
N TRP A 21 -51.88 29.15 -16.64
CA TRP A 21 -50.73 28.40 -16.11
C TRP A 21 -50.80 26.90 -16.43
N SER A 22 -52.00 26.31 -16.43
CA SER A 22 -52.19 24.87 -16.64
C SER A 22 -52.50 24.51 -18.10
N GLY A 23 -52.96 25.48 -18.90
CA GLY A 23 -53.40 25.27 -20.28
C GLY A 23 -54.70 24.46 -20.41
N LYS A 24 -55.29 24.01 -19.29
CA LYS A 24 -56.48 23.16 -19.29
C LYS A 24 -57.71 23.97 -19.71
N ALA A 25 -58.52 23.38 -20.57
CA ALA A 25 -59.80 23.97 -20.97
C ALA A 25 -60.81 23.80 -19.83
N ARG A 26 -61.44 24.91 -19.43
CA ARG A 26 -62.50 24.96 -18.43
C ARG A 26 -63.77 25.51 -19.07
N THR A 27 -64.90 25.08 -18.53
CA THR A 27 -66.22 25.50 -18.97
C THR A 27 -67.06 25.83 -17.75
N ARG A 28 -67.74 26.97 -17.75
CA ARG A 28 -68.68 27.37 -16.69
C ARG A 28 -70.00 27.84 -17.29
N SER A 29 -71.12 27.48 -16.68
CA SER A 29 -72.46 27.79 -17.17
C SER A 29 -73.21 28.72 -16.22
N PHE A 30 -73.96 29.67 -16.79
CA PHE A 30 -74.67 30.76 -16.13
C PHE A 30 -76.13 30.82 -16.59
N LEU A 31 -76.99 31.41 -15.76
CA LEU A 31 -78.42 31.55 -16.05
C LEU A 31 -78.67 32.68 -17.05
N THR A 32 -77.94 33.79 -16.90
CA THR A 32 -78.13 34.99 -17.73
C THR A 32 -76.89 35.35 -18.54
N GLN A 33 -77.09 36.07 -19.64
CA GLN A 33 -75.99 36.60 -20.46
C GLN A 33 -75.15 37.61 -19.68
N ALA A 34 -75.79 38.39 -18.82
CA ALA A 34 -75.14 39.41 -17.99
C ALA A 34 -74.16 38.77 -17.00
N GLU A 35 -74.55 37.69 -16.32
CA GLU A 35 -73.66 36.91 -15.44
C GLU A 35 -72.48 36.31 -16.20
N ALA A 36 -72.74 35.75 -17.39
CA ALA A 36 -71.68 35.17 -18.23
C ALA A 36 -70.67 36.24 -18.69
N LYS A 37 -71.13 37.42 -19.09
CA LYS A 37 -70.27 38.56 -19.47
C LYS A 37 -69.49 39.10 -18.27
N ALA A 38 -70.13 39.28 -17.12
CA ALA A 38 -69.46 39.75 -15.90
C ALA A 38 -68.38 38.76 -15.43
N PHE A 39 -68.63 37.46 -15.54
CA PHE A 39 -67.62 36.45 -15.26
C PHE A 39 -66.47 36.46 -16.26
N ASP A 40 -66.76 36.61 -17.56
CA ASP A 40 -65.74 36.70 -18.61
C ASP A 40 -64.78 37.87 -18.37
N GLU A 41 -65.35 39.04 -18.06
CA GLU A 41 -64.61 40.27 -17.80
C GLU A 41 -63.78 40.17 -16.51
N ALA A 42 -64.36 39.67 -15.42
CA ALA A 42 -63.65 39.45 -14.16
C ALA A 42 -62.50 38.44 -14.31
N GLN A 43 -62.71 37.34 -15.05
CA GLN A 43 -61.65 36.34 -15.29
C GLN A 43 -60.57 36.85 -16.22
N SER A 44 -60.91 37.65 -17.25
CA SER A 44 -59.90 38.26 -18.12
C SER A 44 -58.96 39.17 -17.33
N GLN A 45 -59.51 40.00 -16.43
CA GLN A 45 -58.70 40.87 -15.57
C GLN A 45 -57.80 40.08 -14.62
N VAL A 46 -58.28 38.96 -14.05
CA VAL A 46 -57.46 38.07 -13.21
C VAL A 46 -56.34 37.42 -14.02
N PHE A 47 -56.62 36.93 -15.23
CA PHE A 47 -55.62 36.28 -16.09
C PHE A 47 -54.55 37.25 -16.59
N ASP A 48 -54.92 38.50 -16.87
CA ASP A 48 -53.96 39.54 -17.26
C ASP A 48 -53.01 39.87 -16.10
N ARG A 49 -53.53 39.96 -14.86
CA ARG A 49 -52.71 40.11 -13.65
C ARG A 49 -51.78 38.92 -13.43
N GLU A 50 -52.26 37.68 -13.56
CA GLU A 50 -51.43 36.47 -13.43
C GLU A 50 -50.31 36.41 -14.47
N ARG A 51 -50.62 36.71 -15.74
CA ARG A 51 -49.62 36.77 -16.82
C ARG A 51 -48.57 37.85 -16.56
N ALA A 52 -48.98 39.01 -16.05
CA ALA A 52 -48.05 40.09 -15.69
C ALA A 52 -47.10 39.68 -14.55
N ILE A 53 -47.59 39.01 -13.51
CA ILE A 53 -46.78 38.51 -12.38
C ILE A 53 -45.75 37.47 -12.87
N ILE A 54 -46.16 36.53 -13.71
CA ILE A 54 -45.27 35.49 -14.26
C ILE A 54 -44.23 36.11 -15.22
N LYS A 55 -44.63 37.07 -16.07
CA LYS A 55 -43.73 37.77 -16.99
C LYS A 55 -42.71 38.63 -16.23
N ALA A 56 -43.12 39.30 -15.16
CA ALA A 56 -42.23 40.06 -14.27
C ALA A 56 -41.21 39.13 -13.58
N THR A 57 -41.65 37.97 -13.10
CA THR A 57 -40.78 36.95 -12.47
C THR A 57 -39.78 36.35 -13.47
N LYS A 58 -40.24 35.98 -14.68
CA LYS A 58 -39.36 35.54 -15.78
C LYS A 58 -38.36 36.62 -16.19
N ARG A 59 -38.78 37.90 -16.23
CA ARG A 59 -37.91 39.03 -16.54
C ARG A 59 -36.87 39.26 -15.44
N ARG A 60 -37.24 39.16 -14.15
CA ARG A 60 -36.29 39.18 -13.00
C ARG A 60 -35.27 38.03 -13.08
N ARG A 61 -35.73 36.82 -13.40
CA ARG A 61 -34.86 35.64 -13.58
C ARG A 61 -33.93 35.78 -14.79
N LYS A 62 -34.40 36.43 -15.86
CA LYS A 62 -33.61 36.73 -17.06
C LYS A 62 -32.63 37.90 -16.84
N LEU A 63 -32.95 38.85 -15.95
CA LEU A 63 -32.09 39.97 -15.54
C LEU A 63 -31.02 39.55 -14.51
N GLN A 64 -31.31 38.57 -13.65
CA GLN A 64 -30.30 37.91 -12.79
C GLN A 64 -29.35 36.99 -13.58
N ALA A 65 -29.66 36.71 -14.85
CA ALA A 65 -28.82 35.95 -15.76
C ALA A 65 -27.92 36.90 -16.58
N ALA A 66 -26.84 37.40 -16.00
CA ALA A 66 -25.70 37.95 -16.73
C ALA A 66 -24.40 37.78 -15.92
N PRO A 67 -23.21 37.55 -16.52
CA PRO A 67 -22.92 36.97 -17.83
C PRO A 67 -22.73 35.45 -17.70
N SER A 68 -23.06 34.69 -18.74
CA SER A 68 -22.88 33.23 -18.74
C SER A 68 -21.40 32.88 -18.85
N ILE A 69 -20.69 32.93 -17.72
CA ILE A 69 -19.31 32.47 -17.59
C ILE A 69 -19.23 31.01 -18.03
N THR A 70 -18.26 30.70 -18.88
CA THR A 70 -18.06 29.33 -19.37
C THR A 70 -17.30 28.49 -18.34
N VAL A 71 -17.29 27.18 -18.51
CA VAL A 71 -16.46 26.30 -17.67
C VAL A 71 -14.97 26.63 -17.85
N ALA A 72 -14.55 26.97 -19.07
CA ALA A 72 -13.18 27.41 -19.35
C ALA A 72 -12.83 28.67 -18.54
N ASP A 73 -13.69 29.68 -18.55
CA ASP A 73 -13.47 30.91 -17.77
C ASP A 73 -13.39 30.63 -16.25
N VAL A 74 -14.25 29.75 -15.73
CA VAL A 74 -14.22 29.35 -14.30
C VAL A 74 -12.90 28.65 -13.96
N ILE A 75 -12.43 27.76 -14.82
CA ILE A 75 -11.15 27.06 -14.66
C ILE A 75 -10.00 28.06 -14.69
N ASP A 76 -9.96 28.94 -15.70
CA ASP A 76 -8.86 29.87 -15.91
C ASP A 76 -8.79 30.87 -14.73
N ARG A 77 -9.92 31.42 -14.28
CA ARG A 77 -10.01 32.26 -13.08
C ARG A 77 -9.56 31.56 -11.80
N TYR A 78 -9.88 30.28 -11.65
CA TYR A 78 -9.41 29.48 -10.51
C TYR A 78 -7.91 29.23 -10.58
N LEU A 79 -7.34 28.96 -11.75
CA LEU A 79 -5.91 28.75 -11.91
C LEU A 79 -5.11 30.04 -11.63
N ASP A 80 -5.64 31.19 -12.06
CA ASP A 80 -5.01 32.49 -11.82
C ASP A 80 -4.95 32.86 -10.33
N SER A 81 -5.95 32.45 -9.54
CA SER A 81 -5.95 32.70 -8.10
C SER A 81 -4.94 31.87 -7.31
N LEU A 82 -4.38 30.80 -7.91
CA LEU A 82 -3.36 29.96 -7.27
C LEU A 82 -1.99 30.62 -7.34
N THR A 83 -1.45 31.08 -6.21
CA THR A 83 -0.12 31.72 -6.13
C THR A 83 1.04 30.74 -6.32
N ASN A 84 0.88 29.48 -5.90
CA ASN A 84 1.93 28.46 -6.03
C ASN A 84 1.99 27.88 -7.45
N LEU A 85 3.07 28.17 -8.19
CA LEU A 85 3.26 27.75 -9.58
C LEU A 85 3.18 26.22 -9.80
N ARG A 86 3.72 25.42 -8.88
CA ARG A 86 3.67 23.94 -8.99
C ARG A 86 2.23 23.44 -8.83
N THR A 87 1.48 24.02 -7.90
CA THR A 87 0.07 23.69 -7.68
C THR A 87 -0.76 24.12 -8.88
N ARG A 88 -0.56 25.33 -9.39
CA ARG A 88 -1.21 25.82 -10.62
C ARG A 88 -0.99 24.87 -11.81
N LYS A 89 0.26 24.48 -12.08
CA LYS A 89 0.59 23.51 -13.15
C LYS A 89 -0.11 22.15 -12.95
N SER A 90 -0.12 21.62 -11.73
CA SER A 90 -0.79 20.35 -11.42
C SER A 90 -2.31 20.44 -11.60
N CYS A 91 -2.94 21.51 -11.12
CA CYS A 91 -4.37 21.75 -11.30
C CYS A 91 -4.73 21.91 -12.77
N ALA A 92 -3.95 22.69 -13.55
CA ALA A 92 -4.15 22.87 -14.99
C ALA A 92 -4.08 21.53 -15.74
N HIS A 93 -3.07 20.69 -15.43
CA HIS A 93 -2.95 19.36 -16.01
C HIS A 93 -4.18 18.48 -15.73
N HIS A 94 -4.71 18.50 -14.51
CA HIS A 94 -5.89 17.72 -14.14
C HIS A 94 -7.19 18.28 -14.72
N LEU A 95 -7.31 19.60 -14.86
CA LEU A 95 -8.50 20.26 -15.41
C LEU A 95 -8.53 20.25 -16.94
N LYS A 96 -7.41 19.98 -17.62
CA LYS A 96 -7.32 19.96 -19.09
C LYS A 96 -8.43 19.14 -19.76
N SER A 97 -8.61 17.87 -19.38
CA SER A 97 -9.63 17.03 -20.02
C SER A 97 -11.07 17.52 -19.79
N ILE A 98 -11.32 18.18 -18.66
CA ILE A 98 -12.64 18.78 -18.38
C ILE A 98 -12.82 20.04 -19.23
N ARG A 99 -11.78 20.87 -19.35
CA ARG A 99 -11.77 22.06 -20.21
C ARG A 99 -11.97 21.69 -21.67
N ASP A 100 -11.32 20.63 -22.14
CA ASP A 100 -11.43 20.17 -23.54
C ASP A 100 -12.85 19.66 -23.88
N ILE A 101 -13.55 19.03 -22.93
CA ILE A 101 -14.90 18.46 -23.15
C ILE A 101 -16.01 19.48 -22.89
N TYR A 102 -15.90 20.24 -21.80
CA TYR A 102 -16.98 21.11 -21.30
C TYR A 102 -16.62 22.59 -21.35
N GLY A 103 -15.46 22.98 -21.89
CA GLY A 103 -14.93 24.35 -21.81
C GLY A 103 -15.89 25.42 -22.29
N GLU A 104 -16.55 25.19 -23.42
CA GLU A 104 -17.52 26.13 -24.02
C GLU A 104 -18.89 26.11 -23.33
N ARG A 105 -19.19 25.06 -22.56
CA ARG A 105 -20.44 24.94 -21.83
C ARG A 105 -20.54 26.03 -20.78
N LYS A 106 -21.76 26.54 -20.57
CA LYS A 106 -22.01 27.51 -19.50
C LYS A 106 -21.87 26.83 -18.15
N ALA A 107 -21.07 27.42 -17.26
CA ALA A 107 -20.73 26.79 -15.99
C ALA A 107 -21.96 26.51 -15.12
N HIS A 108 -22.97 27.40 -15.12
CA HIS A 108 -24.22 27.19 -14.39
C HIS A 108 -25.12 26.06 -14.95
N CYS A 109 -24.86 25.60 -16.18
CA CYS A 109 -25.56 24.48 -16.81
C CYS A 109 -24.86 23.13 -16.60
N MET A 110 -23.73 23.11 -15.86
CA MET A 110 -23.13 21.84 -15.47
C MET A 110 -24.09 21.07 -14.56
N THR A 111 -24.14 19.76 -14.73
CA THR A 111 -24.99 18.86 -13.95
C THR A 111 -24.18 17.72 -13.35
N LEU A 112 -24.79 16.98 -12.42
CA LEU A 112 -24.20 15.75 -11.91
C LEU A 112 -24.10 14.67 -13.00
N GLU A 113 -25.01 14.67 -13.96
CA GLU A 113 -25.00 13.74 -15.10
C GLU A 113 -23.82 14.01 -16.03
N ASP A 114 -23.47 15.28 -16.26
CA ASP A 114 -22.24 15.65 -16.99
C ASP A 114 -21.00 15.08 -16.28
N MET A 115 -20.97 15.12 -14.94
CA MET A 115 -19.84 14.57 -14.18
C MET A 115 -19.80 13.04 -14.15
N ASP A 116 -20.95 12.38 -14.11
CA ASP A 116 -21.02 10.92 -14.23
C ASP A 116 -20.55 10.47 -15.63
N ALA A 117 -21.00 11.15 -16.69
CA ALA A 117 -20.54 10.93 -18.05
C ALA A 117 -19.02 11.15 -18.17
N PHE A 118 -18.50 12.23 -17.59
CA PHE A 118 -17.05 12.47 -17.54
C PHE A 118 -16.28 11.33 -16.86
N LEU A 119 -16.75 10.86 -15.70
CA LEU A 119 -16.12 9.76 -14.96
C LEU A 119 -16.17 8.43 -15.74
N LYS A 120 -17.25 8.18 -16.49
CA LYS A 120 -17.36 7.03 -17.41
C LYS A 120 -16.33 7.13 -18.54
N VAL A 121 -16.25 8.26 -19.23
CA VAL A 121 -15.25 8.50 -20.29
C VAL A 121 -13.82 8.31 -19.77
N GLN A 122 -13.54 8.78 -18.56
CA GLN A 122 -12.24 8.61 -17.93
C GLN A 122 -11.90 7.13 -17.67
N ARG A 123 -12.90 6.33 -17.25
CA ARG A 123 -12.74 4.88 -17.03
C ARG A 123 -12.49 4.14 -18.34
N GLU A 124 -13.24 4.47 -19.39
CA GLU A 124 -13.07 3.88 -20.74
C GLU A 124 -11.67 4.16 -21.30
N ARG A 125 -11.11 5.33 -20.99
CA ARG A 125 -9.73 5.69 -21.33
C ARG A 125 -8.65 5.05 -20.43
N GLY A 126 -9.03 4.12 -19.55
CA GLY A 126 -8.12 3.45 -18.62
C GLY A 126 -7.56 4.36 -17.51
N VAL A 127 -8.17 5.52 -17.24
CA VAL A 127 -7.69 6.42 -16.18
C VAL A 127 -8.10 5.89 -14.82
N GLY A 128 -7.11 5.69 -13.93
CA GLY A 128 -7.35 5.24 -12.56
C GLY A 128 -8.35 6.13 -11.80
N ARG A 129 -9.24 5.50 -11.02
CA ARG A 129 -10.37 6.14 -10.34
C ARG A 129 -9.97 7.30 -9.43
N THR A 130 -8.85 7.18 -8.71
CA THR A 130 -8.29 8.26 -7.88
C THR A 130 -7.99 9.51 -8.70
N THR A 131 -7.42 9.34 -9.90
CA THR A 131 -7.14 10.45 -10.81
C THR A 131 -8.43 11.05 -11.35
N ALA A 132 -9.39 10.22 -11.77
CA ALA A 132 -10.69 10.70 -12.27
C ALA A 132 -11.46 11.49 -11.21
N ASN A 133 -11.54 10.96 -9.98
CA ASN A 133 -12.13 11.65 -8.83
C ASN A 133 -11.42 12.98 -8.52
N ARG A 134 -10.08 13.02 -8.59
CA ARG A 134 -9.31 14.26 -8.39
C ARG A 134 -9.65 15.32 -9.44
N ARG A 135 -9.78 14.93 -10.71
CA ARG A 135 -10.16 15.85 -11.80
C ARG A 135 -11.56 16.43 -11.55
N ALA A 136 -12.56 15.59 -11.27
CA ALA A 136 -13.92 16.03 -10.98
C ALA A 136 -13.98 16.92 -9.72
N GLY A 137 -13.28 16.52 -8.64
CA GLY A 137 -13.21 17.30 -7.39
C GLY A 137 -12.56 18.68 -7.58
N LEU A 138 -11.58 18.79 -8.47
CA LEU A 138 -10.98 20.09 -8.82
C LEU A 138 -11.97 21.01 -9.54
N LEU A 139 -12.80 20.50 -10.46
CA LEU A 139 -13.83 21.33 -11.10
C LEU A 139 -14.85 21.83 -10.05
N ARG A 140 -15.32 20.95 -9.16
CA ARG A 140 -16.19 21.35 -8.05
C ARG A 140 -15.55 22.45 -7.19
N THR A 141 -14.24 22.38 -6.97
CA THR A 141 -13.48 23.40 -6.24
C THR A 141 -13.41 24.72 -7.02
N ALA A 142 -13.18 24.67 -8.33
CA ALA A 142 -13.19 25.85 -9.19
C ALA A 142 -14.59 26.52 -9.22
N CYS A 143 -15.67 25.73 -9.25
CA CYS A 143 -17.03 26.27 -9.15
C CYS A 143 -17.30 26.90 -7.76
N ASN A 144 -16.82 26.32 -6.66
CA ASN A 144 -16.89 26.94 -5.33
C ASN A 144 -16.14 28.28 -5.30
N HIS A 145 -14.97 28.35 -5.92
CA HIS A 145 -14.23 29.60 -6.07
C HIS A 145 -15.04 30.63 -6.87
N ALA A 146 -15.60 30.24 -8.01
CA ALA A 146 -16.45 31.14 -8.81
C ALA A 146 -17.67 31.69 -8.03
N VAL A 147 -18.29 30.87 -7.17
CA VAL A 147 -19.37 31.35 -6.28
C VAL A 147 -18.85 32.37 -5.26
N ARG A 148 -17.71 32.09 -4.61
CA ARG A 148 -17.11 33.00 -3.64
C ARG A 148 -16.77 34.37 -4.23
N TRP A 149 -16.41 34.43 -5.50
CA TRP A 149 -16.08 35.66 -6.23
C TRP A 149 -17.28 36.27 -6.98
N GLY A 150 -18.51 35.77 -6.76
CA GLY A 150 -19.72 36.30 -7.38
C GLY A 150 -19.87 36.02 -8.88
N LEU A 151 -19.03 35.15 -9.45
CA LEU A 151 -19.09 34.73 -10.87
C LEU A 151 -20.20 33.70 -11.13
N LEU A 152 -20.60 32.95 -10.11
CA LEU A 152 -21.72 32.02 -10.12
C LEU A 152 -22.64 32.30 -8.92
N SER A 153 -23.95 32.17 -9.11
CA SER A 153 -24.93 32.29 -8.01
C SER A 153 -24.89 31.10 -7.05
N SER A 154 -24.60 29.90 -7.57
CA SER A 154 -24.52 28.66 -6.79
C SER A 154 -23.60 27.66 -7.49
N ASN A 155 -23.03 26.72 -6.73
CA ASN A 155 -22.18 25.67 -7.31
C ASN A 155 -23.06 24.52 -7.85
N PRO A 156 -23.11 24.29 -9.17
CA PRO A 156 -23.91 23.20 -9.76
C PRO A 156 -23.47 21.80 -9.33
N LEU A 157 -22.22 21.64 -8.88
CA LEU A 157 -21.61 20.38 -8.46
C LEU A 157 -21.50 20.24 -6.94
N ALA A 158 -22.20 21.08 -6.17
CA ALA A 158 -22.10 21.10 -4.70
C ALA A 158 -22.43 19.73 -4.07
N SER A 159 -23.47 19.06 -4.57
CA SER A 159 -23.95 17.76 -4.10
C SER A 159 -23.21 16.56 -4.70
N MET A 160 -22.20 16.79 -5.55
CA MET A 160 -21.43 15.71 -6.18
C MET A 160 -20.70 14.88 -5.12
N ARG A 161 -21.08 13.61 -5.03
CA ARG A 161 -20.44 12.59 -4.20
C ARG A 161 -19.53 11.74 -5.06
N LEU A 162 -18.24 11.76 -4.74
CA LEU A 162 -17.26 10.89 -5.39
C LEU A 162 -17.13 9.63 -4.55
N ALA A 163 -17.30 8.47 -5.17
CA ALA A 163 -17.11 7.20 -4.48
C ALA A 163 -15.69 7.15 -3.90
N ALA A 164 -15.61 6.89 -2.59
CA ALA A 164 -14.34 6.62 -1.94
C ALA A 164 -13.68 5.40 -2.58
N GLN A 165 -12.36 5.41 -2.65
CA GLN A 165 -11.58 4.22 -2.95
C GLN A 165 -10.91 3.77 -1.67
N PRO A 166 -10.90 2.46 -1.37
CA PRO A 166 -9.98 1.94 -0.37
C PRO A 166 -8.57 2.35 -0.80
N ARG A 167 -7.85 3.03 0.09
CA ARG A 167 -6.47 3.41 -0.18
C ARG A 167 -5.66 2.13 -0.20
N GLN A 168 -5.16 1.74 -1.36
CA GLN A 168 -4.07 0.79 -1.43
C GLN A 168 -2.81 1.53 -0.97
N THR A 169 -2.41 1.28 0.27
CA THR A 169 -1.06 1.63 0.73
C THR A 169 -0.16 0.51 0.22
N PRO A 170 0.75 0.77 -0.74
CA PRO A 170 1.67 -0.28 -1.17
C PRO A 170 2.51 -0.72 0.02
N ASP A 171 2.69 -2.02 0.19
CA ASP A 171 3.50 -2.54 1.29
C ASP A 171 4.94 -2.02 1.16
N PRO A 172 5.50 -1.47 2.24
CA PRO A 172 6.88 -1.03 2.22
C PRO A 172 7.84 -2.17 1.85
N PRO A 173 9.05 -1.87 1.35
CA PRO A 173 10.09 -2.90 1.17
C PRO A 173 10.40 -3.58 2.51
N THR A 174 10.48 -4.90 2.48
CA THR A 174 11.06 -5.67 3.59
C THR A 174 12.54 -5.33 3.74
N LEU A 175 13.13 -5.65 4.90
CA LEU A 175 14.58 -5.46 5.10
C LEU A 175 15.40 -6.28 4.09
N HIS A 176 14.94 -7.48 3.73
CA HIS A 176 15.59 -8.31 2.71
C HIS A 176 15.57 -7.65 1.34
N GLU A 177 14.40 -7.20 0.88
CA GLU A 177 14.28 -6.50 -0.41
C GLU A 177 15.09 -5.22 -0.45
N ALA A 178 15.12 -4.45 0.65
CA ALA A 178 15.92 -3.24 0.69
C ALA A 178 17.43 -3.52 0.60
N LYS A 179 17.92 -4.62 1.21
CA LYS A 179 19.30 -5.08 1.06
C LYS A 179 19.59 -5.48 -0.39
N LEU A 180 18.70 -6.22 -1.05
CA LEU A 180 18.84 -6.57 -2.47
C LEU A 180 18.92 -5.31 -3.34
N ILE A 181 18.02 -4.33 -3.13
CA ILE A 181 18.02 -3.06 -3.87
C ILE A 181 19.36 -2.32 -3.65
N TYR A 182 19.84 -2.24 -2.40
CA TYR A 182 21.10 -1.59 -2.07
C TYR A 182 22.29 -2.25 -2.80
N ASN A 183 22.38 -3.59 -2.75
CA ASN A 183 23.48 -4.33 -3.35
C ASN A 183 23.50 -4.22 -4.89
N SER A 184 22.33 -4.14 -5.53
CA SER A 184 22.18 -4.04 -6.98
C SER A 184 22.13 -2.60 -7.52
N ALA A 185 22.22 -1.59 -6.65
CA ALA A 185 22.08 -0.18 -6.98
C ALA A 185 23.40 0.49 -7.39
N SER A 186 23.30 1.49 -8.26
CA SER A 186 24.38 2.47 -8.49
C SER A 186 24.60 3.34 -7.25
N GLU A 187 25.80 3.92 -7.09
CA GLU A 187 26.22 4.63 -5.87
C GLU A 187 25.23 5.70 -5.37
N HIS A 188 24.76 6.57 -6.26
CA HIS A 188 23.77 7.59 -5.91
C HIS A 188 22.41 7.01 -5.46
N VAL A 189 22.06 5.80 -5.90
CA VAL A 189 20.85 5.09 -5.45
C VAL A 189 21.10 4.39 -4.11
N LYS A 190 22.29 3.82 -3.87
CA LYS A 190 22.69 3.27 -2.56
C LYS A 190 22.55 4.32 -1.46
N ARG A 191 23.04 5.52 -1.71
CA ARG A 191 22.88 6.69 -0.82
C ARG A 191 21.42 6.98 -0.49
N VAL A 192 20.54 6.88 -1.49
CA VAL A 192 19.09 7.09 -1.29
C VAL A 192 18.45 5.95 -0.49
N VAL A 193 18.82 4.69 -0.74
CA VAL A 193 18.30 3.54 0.02
C VAL A 193 18.69 3.65 1.48
N LEU A 194 19.98 3.84 1.76
CA LEU A 194 20.52 3.91 3.11
C LEU A 194 19.89 5.04 3.91
N LEU A 195 19.97 6.28 3.39
CA LEU A 195 19.42 7.44 4.09
C LEU A 195 17.90 7.43 4.14
N GLY A 196 17.22 6.93 3.10
CA GLY A 196 15.77 6.79 3.11
C GLY A 196 15.26 5.88 4.21
N LEU A 197 15.95 4.75 4.45
CA LEU A 197 15.65 3.82 5.52
C LEU A 197 16.12 4.28 6.90
N ALA A 198 17.19 5.06 6.99
CA ALA A 198 17.73 5.49 8.27
C ALA A 198 17.03 6.73 8.84
N THR A 199 16.47 7.59 7.98
CA THR A 199 16.00 8.93 8.39
C THR A 199 14.51 9.16 8.11
N GLY A 200 13.86 8.28 7.34
CA GLY A 200 12.49 8.51 6.90
C GLY A 200 12.29 9.77 6.03
N ALA A 201 13.36 10.30 5.42
CA ALA A 201 13.29 11.52 4.62
C ALA A 201 12.31 11.41 3.44
N ARG A 202 11.74 12.54 3.00
CA ARG A 202 11.02 12.56 1.71
C ARG A 202 12.02 12.40 0.57
N ILE A 203 11.92 11.27 -0.13
CA ILE A 203 12.77 10.97 -1.27
C ILE A 203 12.41 11.87 -2.45
N GLY A 204 13.31 12.77 -2.82
CA GLY A 204 13.12 13.67 -3.96
C GLY A 204 13.71 15.06 -3.76
N PRO A 205 13.43 15.99 -4.71
CA PRO A 205 13.98 17.34 -4.73
C PRO A 205 13.41 18.25 -3.64
N SER A 206 12.49 17.78 -2.79
CA SER A 206 11.96 18.57 -1.69
C SER A 206 12.83 18.52 -0.43
N GLU A 207 13.38 17.33 -0.12
CA GLU A 207 14.19 17.10 1.09
C GLU A 207 15.50 16.41 0.72
N LEU A 208 15.51 15.08 0.56
CA LEU A 208 16.74 14.29 0.51
C LEU A 208 17.73 14.71 -0.60
N PHE A 209 17.25 15.09 -1.79
CA PHE A 209 18.13 15.50 -2.89
C PHE A 209 18.66 16.94 -2.76
N ARG A 210 18.16 17.71 -1.80
CA ARG A 210 18.65 19.06 -1.49
C ARG A 210 19.65 19.06 -0.34
N LEU A 211 19.86 17.91 0.30
CA LEU A 211 20.73 17.78 1.46
C LEU A 211 22.19 18.04 1.08
N ARG A 212 22.85 18.92 1.83
CA ARG A 212 24.26 19.27 1.67
C ARG A 212 25.10 18.70 2.79
N TRP A 213 26.40 18.55 2.55
CA TRP A 213 27.34 18.16 3.61
C TRP A 213 27.40 19.19 4.75
N SER A 214 27.14 20.47 4.47
CA SER A 214 26.97 21.52 5.50
C SER A 214 25.77 21.32 6.43
N ASP A 215 24.83 20.45 6.05
CA ASP A 215 23.66 20.10 6.86
C ASP A 215 23.91 18.82 7.70
N VAL A 216 25.09 18.21 7.60
CA VAL A 216 25.42 16.95 8.26
C VAL A 216 26.48 17.21 9.33
N ASP A 217 26.09 17.01 10.60
CA ASP A 217 27.00 17.00 11.73
C ASP A 217 27.35 15.55 12.05
N LEU A 218 28.50 15.10 11.56
CA LEU A 218 29.00 13.73 11.79
C LEU A 218 29.49 13.53 13.23
N GLU A 219 29.92 14.59 13.90
CA GLU A 219 30.45 14.54 15.27
C GLU A 219 29.31 14.30 16.27
N HIS A 220 28.23 15.07 16.14
CA HIS A 220 27.04 14.91 16.99
C HIS A 220 26.04 13.90 16.44
N ALA A 221 26.32 13.26 15.29
CA ALA A 221 25.45 12.32 14.60
C ALA A 221 24.04 12.89 14.32
N VAL A 222 23.97 14.12 13.80
CA VAL A 222 22.70 14.81 13.50
C VAL A 222 22.70 15.35 12.07
N LEU A 223 21.57 15.18 11.38
CA LEU A 223 21.34 15.67 10.04
C LEU A 223 20.22 16.70 10.04
N ARG A 224 20.50 17.91 9.56
CA ARG A 224 19.51 18.98 9.42
C ARG A 224 18.73 18.84 8.11
N MET A 225 17.66 18.05 8.14
CA MET A 225 16.88 17.76 6.94
C MET A 225 16.14 19.02 6.45
N PRO A 226 16.37 19.48 5.21
CA PRO A 226 15.67 20.65 4.67
C PRO A 226 14.18 20.37 4.55
N GLN A 227 13.33 21.34 4.92
CA GLN A 227 11.89 21.20 4.75
C GLN A 227 11.48 21.33 3.27
N ALA A 228 10.45 20.56 2.90
CA ALA A 228 9.74 20.76 1.64
C ALA A 228 9.08 22.14 1.67
N ALA A 229 9.43 23.02 0.71
CA ALA A 229 8.94 24.41 0.62
C ALA A 229 7.41 24.51 0.50
N LYS A 230 6.71 24.33 1.62
CA LYS A 230 5.29 24.62 1.84
C LYS A 230 5.26 25.73 2.87
N GLY A 231 5.24 26.98 2.36
CA GLY A 231 5.00 28.24 3.09
C GLY A 231 5.16 28.23 4.62
N ALA A 232 6.20 28.94 5.07
CA ALA A 232 6.50 29.39 6.43
C ALA A 232 7.46 28.51 7.29
N ARG A 233 8.46 29.23 7.81
CA ARG A 233 9.57 28.92 8.73
C ARG A 233 10.78 28.16 8.17
N ALA A 234 11.92 28.84 8.28
CA ALA A 234 13.19 28.60 7.61
C ALA A 234 14.13 27.66 8.39
N GLU A 235 13.60 26.68 9.10
CA GLU A 235 14.45 25.79 9.88
C GLU A 235 14.17 24.33 9.51
N GLY A 236 15.18 23.69 8.91
CA GLY A 236 15.20 22.25 8.72
C GLY A 236 15.01 21.55 10.07
N ARG A 237 14.54 20.30 10.04
CA ARG A 237 14.40 19.50 11.26
C ARG A 237 15.68 18.74 11.53
N ALA A 238 16.07 18.62 12.80
CA ALA A 238 17.14 17.73 13.20
C ALA A 238 16.66 16.28 13.10
N VAL A 239 17.43 15.43 12.44
CA VAL A 239 17.19 14.00 12.34
C VAL A 239 18.44 13.29 12.88
N PRO A 240 18.34 12.56 14.00
CA PRO A 240 19.45 11.75 14.48
C PRO A 240 19.89 10.74 13.43
N ILE A 241 21.20 10.57 13.28
CA ILE A 241 21.80 9.61 12.37
C ILE A 241 22.00 8.31 13.14
N ARG A 242 21.60 7.19 12.53
CA ARG A 242 21.79 5.86 13.10
C ARG A 242 23.28 5.51 13.11
N ARG A 243 23.79 4.95 14.22
CA ARG A 243 25.23 4.74 14.45
C ARG A 243 25.90 3.89 13.36
N ASP A 244 25.21 2.84 12.90
CA ASP A 244 25.65 1.95 11.81
C ASP A 244 25.74 2.64 10.42
N VAL A 245 25.22 3.85 10.28
CA VAL A 245 25.27 4.65 9.04
C VAL A 245 26.40 5.68 9.07
N LEU A 246 26.97 5.97 10.24
CA LEU A 246 27.98 7.03 10.42
C LEU A 246 29.26 6.74 9.62
N ASP A 247 29.81 5.52 9.73
CA ASP A 247 31.05 5.15 9.02
C ASP A 247 30.90 5.31 7.50
N GLN A 248 29.75 4.87 6.96
CA GLN A 248 29.45 4.99 5.54
C GLN A 248 29.27 6.46 5.12
N LEU A 249 28.61 7.28 5.93
CA LEU A 249 28.48 8.71 5.69
C LEU A 249 29.83 9.43 5.75
N GLN A 250 30.70 9.07 6.69
CA GLN A 250 32.05 9.63 6.79
C GLN A 250 32.87 9.27 5.55
N SER A 251 32.83 8.01 5.11
CA SER A 251 33.47 7.59 3.85
C SER A 251 32.97 8.40 2.66
N TRP A 252 31.66 8.63 2.54
CA TRP A 252 31.10 9.44 1.45
C TRP A 252 31.50 10.90 1.55
N SER A 253 31.59 11.46 2.77
CA SER A 253 32.02 12.84 3.00
C SER A 253 33.44 13.07 2.50
N ILE A 254 34.36 12.16 2.81
CA ILE A 254 35.76 12.21 2.34
C ILE A 254 35.83 12.13 0.81
N GLN A 255 35.10 11.19 0.21
CA GLN A 255 35.06 11.01 -1.26
C GLN A 255 34.51 12.26 -1.96
N ASP A 256 33.42 12.83 -1.44
CA ASP A 256 32.79 14.00 -2.02
C ASP A 256 33.62 15.27 -1.80
N ALA A 257 34.33 15.39 -0.68
CA ALA A 257 35.26 16.48 -0.41
C ALA A 257 36.42 16.50 -1.40
N ALA A 258 36.95 15.32 -1.79
CA ALA A 258 38.02 15.20 -2.78
C ALA A 258 37.64 15.79 -4.17
N ILE A 259 36.34 15.81 -4.50
CA ILE A 259 35.82 16.40 -5.74
C ILE A 259 35.05 17.72 -5.50
N GLN A 260 35.17 18.30 -4.31
CA GLN A 260 34.46 19.52 -3.88
C GLN A 260 32.95 19.47 -4.11
N CYS A 261 32.33 18.29 -3.97
CA CYS A 261 30.88 18.13 -4.13
C CYS A 261 30.15 18.54 -2.85
N PRO A 262 29.24 19.53 -2.88
CA PRO A 262 28.53 19.95 -1.67
C PRO A 262 27.32 19.06 -1.34
N TRP A 263 26.95 18.10 -2.19
CA TRP A 263 25.67 17.38 -2.12
C TRP A 263 25.85 15.96 -1.60
N VAL A 264 25.09 15.58 -0.58
CA VAL A 264 25.10 14.21 -0.02
C VAL A 264 24.57 13.20 -1.02
N ILE A 265 23.49 13.53 -1.73
CA ILE A 265 23.00 12.74 -2.87
C ILE A 265 23.49 13.39 -4.18
N ASN A 266 24.54 12.82 -4.76
CA ASN A 266 25.11 13.29 -6.01
C ASN A 266 25.32 12.16 -7.03
N TYR A 267 25.37 12.51 -8.31
CA TYR A 267 25.80 11.63 -9.39
C TYR A 267 26.91 12.34 -10.18
N HIS A 268 28.12 11.79 -10.12
CA HIS A 268 29.34 12.42 -10.65
C HIS A 268 29.49 13.88 -10.18
N GLY A 269 29.36 14.13 -8.87
CA GLY A 269 29.54 15.45 -8.27
C GLY A 269 28.38 16.44 -8.48
N LYS A 270 27.34 16.07 -9.24
CA LYS A 270 26.18 16.93 -9.53
C LYS A 270 24.96 16.51 -8.71
N SER A 271 24.14 17.50 -8.32
CA SER A 271 22.90 17.26 -7.57
C SER A 271 21.93 16.38 -8.37
N VAL A 272 21.34 15.38 -7.72
CA VAL A 272 20.32 14.52 -8.33
C VAL A 272 18.94 15.19 -8.28
N ARG A 273 18.16 15.12 -9.36
CA ARG A 273 16.77 15.63 -9.37
C ARG A 273 15.71 14.54 -9.46
N ASN A 274 16.08 13.39 -10.03
CA ASN A 274 15.20 12.25 -10.27
C ASN A 274 16.06 10.98 -10.32
N ILE A 275 15.60 9.90 -9.68
CA ILE A 275 16.25 8.59 -9.71
C ILE A 275 15.39 7.50 -10.34
N GLY A 276 14.21 7.83 -10.87
CA GLY A 276 13.22 6.83 -11.29
C GLY A 276 13.74 5.83 -12.32
N HIS A 277 14.62 6.25 -13.23
CA HIS A 277 15.25 5.32 -14.18
C HIS A 277 16.27 4.40 -13.51
N ALA A 278 17.22 4.96 -12.75
CA ALA A 278 18.24 4.21 -12.03
C ALA A 278 17.63 3.25 -10.98
N TRP A 279 16.58 3.69 -10.29
CA TRP A 279 15.80 2.89 -9.34
C TRP A 279 15.17 1.67 -9.99
N ARG A 280 14.49 1.85 -11.14
CA ARG A 280 13.89 0.72 -11.87
C ARG A 280 14.95 -0.27 -12.34
N LYS A 281 16.12 0.23 -12.77
CA LYS A 281 17.25 -0.63 -13.13
C LYS A 281 17.82 -1.38 -11.93
N ALA A 282 17.86 -0.76 -10.74
CA ALA A 282 18.26 -1.43 -9.50
C ALA A 282 17.27 -2.57 -9.14
N LEU A 283 15.96 -2.32 -9.21
CA LEU A 283 14.94 -3.36 -8.98
C LEU A 283 15.07 -4.54 -9.96
N GLN A 284 15.26 -4.24 -11.26
CA GLN A 284 15.47 -5.27 -12.28
C GLN A 284 16.71 -6.13 -11.99
N ARG A 285 17.83 -5.51 -11.59
CA ARG A 285 19.06 -6.24 -11.22
C ARG A 285 18.92 -7.03 -9.92
N ALA A 286 18.07 -6.56 -9.00
CA ALA A 286 17.77 -7.21 -7.74
C ALA A 286 16.77 -8.39 -7.87
N GLY A 287 16.23 -8.66 -9.08
CA GLY A 287 15.22 -9.70 -9.29
C GLY A 287 13.85 -9.37 -8.68
N ILE A 288 13.57 -8.09 -8.39
CA ILE A 288 12.32 -7.68 -7.74
C ILE A 288 11.30 -7.29 -8.81
N GLU A 289 10.27 -8.13 -8.98
CA GLU A 289 9.21 -7.92 -9.98
C GLU A 289 8.09 -7.00 -9.49
N ARG A 290 7.85 -6.96 -8.17
CA ARG A 290 6.81 -6.11 -7.59
C ARG A 290 7.19 -4.63 -7.66
N ARG A 291 6.17 -3.78 -7.71
CA ARG A 291 6.35 -2.33 -7.82
C ARG A 291 6.73 -1.70 -6.49
N ILE A 292 8.01 -1.39 -6.31
CA ILE A 292 8.52 -0.58 -5.19
C ILE A 292 8.95 0.79 -5.73
N ARG A 293 8.49 1.88 -5.12
CA ARG A 293 8.88 3.25 -5.46
C ARG A 293 9.95 3.71 -4.47
N PRO A 294 10.81 4.68 -4.85
CA PRO A 294 11.75 5.26 -3.91
C PRO A 294 11.09 5.79 -2.63
N TYR A 295 9.90 6.39 -2.76
CA TYR A 295 9.16 6.94 -1.63
C TYR A 295 8.72 5.85 -0.63
N ASP A 296 8.67 4.58 -1.04
CA ASP A 296 8.30 3.47 -0.16
C ASP A 296 9.39 3.17 0.88
N LEU A 297 10.64 3.65 0.70
CA LEU A 297 11.68 3.62 1.74
C LEU A 297 11.27 4.43 2.99
N ARG A 298 10.58 5.55 2.79
CA ARG A 298 10.04 6.36 3.89
C ARG A 298 8.90 5.62 4.61
N HIS A 299 8.09 4.88 3.85
CA HIS A 299 7.05 4.02 4.41
C HIS A 299 7.68 2.88 5.23
N ALA A 300 8.77 2.29 4.74
CA ALA A 300 9.53 1.26 5.45
C ALA A 300 10.12 1.77 6.75
N PHE A 301 10.78 2.95 6.76
CA PHE A 301 11.27 3.54 8.01
C PHE A 301 10.18 3.66 9.07
N ALA A 302 9.01 4.18 8.70
CA ALA A 302 7.91 4.35 9.63
C ALA A 302 7.40 3.02 10.19
N SER A 303 7.12 2.05 9.31
CA SER A 303 6.64 0.72 9.72
C SER A 303 7.66 0.03 10.61
N HIS A 304 8.90 -0.13 10.13
CA HIS A 304 9.95 -0.85 10.85
C HIS A 304 10.29 -0.22 12.20
N SER A 305 10.23 1.12 12.30
CA SER A 305 10.47 1.80 13.59
C SER A 305 9.34 1.54 14.58
N LEU A 306 8.08 1.60 14.13
CA LEU A 306 6.92 1.34 14.98
C LEU A 306 6.84 -0.14 15.40
N ASP A 307 7.12 -1.05 14.47
CA ASP A 307 7.19 -2.49 14.73
C ASP A 307 8.29 -2.83 15.74
N ALA A 308 9.40 -2.08 15.73
CA ALA A 308 10.46 -2.15 16.74
C ALA A 308 10.11 -1.48 18.09
N GLY A 309 8.90 -0.92 18.22
CA GLY A 309 8.41 -0.30 19.47
C GLY A 309 8.77 1.17 19.65
N ALA A 310 9.22 1.87 18.59
CA ALA A 310 9.47 3.30 18.68
C ALA A 310 8.18 4.09 18.96
N ASP A 311 8.32 5.15 19.74
CA ASP A 311 7.22 6.07 20.02
C ASP A 311 6.72 6.75 18.73
N LEU A 312 5.39 6.77 18.57
CA LEU A 312 4.70 7.31 17.39
C LEU A 312 5.03 8.78 17.17
N LYS A 313 5.08 9.57 18.25
CA LYS A 313 5.34 11.01 18.18
C LYS A 313 6.76 11.27 17.69
N SER A 314 7.74 10.55 18.23
CA SER A 314 9.14 10.60 17.82
C SER A 314 9.32 10.26 16.34
N VAL A 315 8.66 9.20 15.85
CA VAL A 315 8.66 8.84 14.42
C VAL A 315 8.02 9.95 13.57
N ALA A 316 6.91 10.55 14.03
CA ALA A 316 6.22 11.65 13.35
C ALA A 316 7.11 12.89 13.17
N ASP A 317 7.81 13.27 14.23
CA ASP A 317 8.67 14.44 14.28
C ASP A 317 9.91 14.24 13.39
N ILE A 318 10.56 13.07 13.47
CA ILE A 318 11.68 12.68 12.57
C ILE A 318 11.26 12.72 11.10
N MET A 319 10.04 12.29 10.80
CA MET A 319 9.50 12.29 9.45
C MET A 319 8.99 13.67 9.00
N GLY A 320 8.81 14.64 9.90
CA GLY A 320 8.26 15.95 9.58
C GLY A 320 6.80 15.89 9.11
N HIS A 321 5.97 15.15 9.84
CA HIS A 321 4.51 15.16 9.68
C HIS A 321 3.90 16.36 10.42
N ALA A 322 3.04 17.12 9.74
CA ALA A 322 2.30 18.21 10.36
C ALA A 322 1.06 17.72 11.14
N ASP A 323 0.66 16.47 10.92
CA ASP A 323 -0.49 15.82 11.53
C ASP A 323 -0.11 14.35 11.82
N GLU A 324 -0.09 14.00 13.10
CA GLU A 324 0.23 12.66 13.60
C GLU A 324 -0.81 11.62 13.17
N ALA A 325 -2.06 12.03 12.92
CA ALA A 325 -3.10 11.14 12.42
C ALA A 325 -2.71 10.50 11.07
N MET A 326 -1.79 11.12 10.32
CA MET A 326 -1.23 10.51 9.12
C MET A 326 -0.51 9.19 9.44
N ILE A 327 0.30 9.11 10.50
CA ILE A 327 1.04 7.88 10.81
C ILE A 327 0.09 6.80 11.32
N VAL A 328 -0.82 7.16 12.24
CA VAL A 328 -1.83 6.22 12.76
C VAL A 328 -2.67 5.61 11.62
N ARG A 329 -3.06 6.43 10.64
CA ARG A 329 -3.87 5.98 9.48
C ARG A 329 -3.12 5.04 8.52
N PHE A 330 -1.79 5.05 8.51
CA PHE A 330 -1.01 4.34 7.50
C PHE A 330 -0.16 3.19 8.04
N TYR A 331 0.16 3.15 9.34
CA TYR A 331 1.12 2.19 9.88
C TYR A 331 0.70 1.51 11.18
N ARG A 332 -0.41 1.92 11.81
CA ARG A 332 -0.84 1.26 13.05
C ARG A 332 -1.75 0.08 12.74
N HIS A 333 -1.16 -1.11 12.64
CA HIS A 333 -1.90 -2.35 12.84
C HIS A 333 -1.72 -2.76 14.30
N THR A 334 -2.70 -2.47 15.16
CA THR A 334 -2.66 -2.93 16.55
C THR A 334 -2.84 -4.44 16.59
N ASN A 335 -1.79 -5.19 16.96
CA ASN A 335 -1.93 -6.59 17.35
C ASN A 335 -2.32 -6.69 18.84
N PRO A 336 -2.97 -7.78 19.27
CA PRO A 336 -3.41 -7.96 20.66
C PRO A 336 -2.27 -7.87 21.70
N GLU A 337 -1.08 -8.31 21.31
CA GLU A 337 0.13 -8.26 22.15
C GLU A 337 0.57 -6.83 22.46
N SER A 338 0.49 -5.91 21.49
CA SER A 338 0.83 -4.50 21.69
C SER A 338 -0.20 -3.80 22.58
N LEU A 339 -1.47 -4.21 22.53
CA LEU A 339 -2.51 -3.70 23.42
C LEU A 339 -2.27 -4.17 24.86
N ARG A 340 -1.91 -5.45 25.05
CA ARG A 340 -1.55 -5.99 26.37
C ARG A 340 -0.30 -5.31 26.91
N ALA A 341 0.77 -5.20 26.12
CA ALA A 341 2.00 -4.51 26.53
C ALA A 341 1.78 -3.04 26.91
N ALA A 342 0.92 -2.31 26.17
CA ALA A 342 0.57 -0.93 26.51
C ALA A 342 -0.25 -0.84 27.81
N THR A 343 -1.06 -1.86 28.12
CA THR A 343 -1.84 -1.93 29.35
C THR A 343 -0.94 -2.25 30.56
N GLU A 344 -0.03 -3.21 30.41
CA GLU A 344 0.94 -3.59 31.46
C GLU A 344 1.97 -2.49 31.75
N ALA A 345 2.30 -1.65 30.75
CA ALA A 345 3.17 -0.50 30.93
C ALA A 345 2.52 0.66 31.72
N ALA A 346 1.20 0.64 31.92
CA ALA A 346 0.53 1.64 32.73
C ALA A 346 0.89 1.45 34.21
N PRO A 347 1.21 2.51 34.96
CA PRO A 347 1.61 2.39 36.35
C PRO A 347 0.47 1.80 37.19
N GLY A 348 0.76 0.73 37.92
CA GLY A 348 -0.14 0.16 38.92
C GLY A 348 -0.17 1.02 40.19
N LEU A 349 -1.35 1.14 40.80
CA LEU A 349 -1.53 1.79 42.11
C LEU A 349 -0.91 0.98 43.28
N SER A 350 -0.52 -0.27 43.05
CA SER A 350 0.28 -1.01 44.03
C SER A 350 1.72 -0.52 43.96
N SER A 351 2.12 0.29 44.94
CA SER A 351 3.49 0.74 45.13
C SER A 351 4.47 -0.43 45.12
N LYS A 352 5.17 -0.59 44.01
CA LYS A 352 6.54 -1.13 44.01
C LYS A 352 7.42 0.01 43.54
N GLU A 353 8.10 0.59 44.52
CA GLU A 353 9.09 1.64 44.32
C GLU A 353 10.13 1.21 43.29
N ASN A 354 10.46 2.13 42.40
CA ASN A 354 11.55 2.00 41.44
C ASN A 354 12.86 1.74 42.20
N ILE A 355 13.36 0.51 42.15
CA ILE A 355 14.72 0.20 42.60
C ILE A 355 15.65 0.44 41.40
N HIS A 356 16.44 1.50 41.51
CA HIS A 356 17.67 1.68 40.74
C HIS A 356 18.54 0.44 40.90
N MET A 357 18.86 -0.23 39.80
CA MET A 357 19.77 -1.39 39.78
C MET A 357 21.21 -0.88 39.61
N GLU A 358 21.94 -0.78 40.73
CA GLU A 358 23.40 -0.76 40.72
C GLU A 358 23.92 -2.18 40.42
N LEU A 359 24.87 -2.28 39.48
CA LEU A 359 25.54 -3.52 39.07
C LEU A 359 26.56 -3.95 40.13
N ASN A 360 26.36 -5.12 40.76
CA ASN A 360 27.40 -5.85 41.51
C ASN A 360 27.25 -7.38 41.34
N GLU A 361 28.12 -7.94 40.50
CA GLU A 361 28.95 -9.17 40.62
C GLU A 361 28.40 -10.61 40.91
N ILE A 362 28.72 -11.48 39.93
CA ILE A 362 28.98 -12.95 39.89
C ILE A 362 27.78 -13.93 39.72
N VAL A 363 28.09 -15.09 39.12
CA VAL A 363 27.34 -15.89 38.14
C VAL A 363 27.50 -17.38 38.47
N TYR A 364 26.43 -18.19 38.33
CA TYR A 364 26.52 -19.66 38.29
C TYR A 364 25.78 -20.19 37.08
N LYS A 365 26.19 -21.36 36.58
CA LYS A 365 25.65 -21.99 35.37
C LYS A 365 25.00 -23.34 35.71
N ILE A 366 23.85 -23.63 35.08
CA ILE A 366 23.17 -24.92 35.21
C ILE A 366 23.56 -25.81 34.03
N ASN A 367 23.99 -27.03 34.31
CA ASN A 367 24.22 -28.08 33.33
C ASN A 367 23.69 -29.40 33.89
N ASP A 368 22.80 -30.10 33.17
CA ASP A 368 22.18 -31.37 33.58
C ASP A 368 21.63 -31.42 35.02
N GLY A 369 21.00 -30.33 35.48
CA GLY A 369 20.36 -30.26 36.81
C GLY A 369 21.29 -30.06 38.01
N ARG A 370 22.57 -29.73 37.78
CA ARG A 370 23.54 -29.38 38.84
C ARG A 370 24.18 -28.00 38.59
N LEU A 371 24.58 -27.32 39.67
CA LEU A 371 25.23 -26.01 39.63
C LEU A 371 26.75 -26.19 39.49
N TRP A 372 27.36 -25.43 38.58
CA TRP A 372 28.81 -25.34 38.48
C TRP A 372 29.28 -24.01 39.08
N ASP A 373 30.08 -24.10 40.14
CA ASP A 373 30.73 -22.94 40.75
C ASP A 373 31.91 -22.53 39.87
N VAL A 374 31.86 -21.31 39.35
CA VAL A 374 32.87 -20.81 38.40
C VAL A 374 34.15 -20.38 39.12
N GLU A 375 34.10 -19.95 40.38
CA GLU A 375 35.29 -19.60 41.17
C GLU A 375 36.04 -20.85 41.65
N GLU A 376 35.33 -21.89 42.08
CA GLU A 376 35.96 -23.12 42.61
C GLU A 376 36.10 -24.27 41.60
N ALA A 377 35.58 -24.11 40.38
CA ALA A 377 35.68 -25.07 39.28
C ALA A 377 35.30 -26.51 39.64
N LYS A 378 34.22 -26.66 40.41
CA LYS A 378 33.66 -27.95 40.82
C LYS A 378 32.14 -27.96 40.67
N TYR A 379 31.57 -29.15 40.48
CA TYR A 379 30.12 -29.33 40.59
C TYR A 379 29.73 -29.21 42.06
N VAL A 380 28.81 -28.29 42.35
CA VAL A 380 28.22 -28.12 43.67
C VAL A 380 26.77 -28.57 43.63
N THR A 381 26.39 -29.35 44.65
CA THR A 381 25.04 -29.88 44.78
C THR A 381 24.06 -28.86 45.35
N GLU A 382 24.56 -27.82 46.03
CA GLU A 382 23.77 -26.70 46.59
C GLU A 382 24.50 -25.36 46.41
N ALA A 383 23.75 -24.26 46.25
CA ALA A 383 24.31 -22.93 46.04
C ALA A 383 24.94 -22.36 47.34
N PRO A 384 26.12 -21.71 47.28
CA PRO A 384 26.74 -21.04 48.43
C PRO A 384 25.85 -19.95 49.03
N ALA A 385 25.83 -19.87 50.36
CA ALA A 385 24.94 -18.97 51.11
C ALA A 385 25.21 -17.46 50.94
N SER A 386 26.25 -17.04 50.20
CA SER A 386 26.75 -15.66 50.23
C SER A 386 27.11 -14.95 48.90
N LYS A 387 26.75 -15.44 47.70
CA LYS A 387 26.82 -14.64 46.44
C LYS A 387 25.87 -15.23 45.37
N GLN A 388 25.09 -14.36 44.70
CA GLN A 388 23.92 -14.71 43.88
C GLN A 388 24.26 -15.34 42.51
N VAL A 389 23.36 -16.19 42.03
CA VAL A 389 23.39 -16.83 40.71
C VAL A 389 22.53 -16.03 39.74
N ILE A 390 23.03 -15.64 38.55
CA ILE A 390 22.16 -15.19 37.45
C ILE A 390 22.16 -16.24 36.33
N ALA A 391 21.01 -16.89 36.16
CA ALA A 391 20.69 -17.74 35.01
C ALA A 391 19.95 -16.92 33.93
N LEU A 392 20.16 -17.22 32.65
CA LEU A 392 19.47 -16.57 31.53
C LEU A 392 18.82 -17.60 30.58
N TYR A 393 17.51 -17.46 30.37
CA TYR A 393 16.79 -17.85 29.14
C TYR A 393 15.79 -16.73 28.75
N SER A 394 15.44 -16.66 27.46
CA SER A 394 14.86 -15.51 26.74
C SER A 394 13.37 -15.24 26.99
N ASN A 395 12.95 -13.96 26.91
CA ASN A 395 11.62 -13.53 26.43
C ASN A 395 11.54 -11.99 26.20
N GLY A 396 11.57 -11.57 24.92
CA GLY A 396 10.85 -10.41 24.34
C GLY A 396 11.19 -8.95 24.70
N LYS A 397 11.77 -8.22 23.71
CA LYS A 397 11.90 -6.73 23.47
C LYS A 397 13.05 -5.93 24.15
N PRO A 398 13.42 -4.76 23.59
CA PRO A 398 13.99 -4.48 22.28
C PRO A 398 15.50 -4.23 22.45
N GLY A 399 16.22 -5.34 22.40
CA GLY A 399 17.66 -5.41 22.61
C GLY A 399 17.99 -6.88 22.75
N GLY A 400 17.56 -7.69 21.78
CA GLY A 400 17.67 -9.15 21.81
C GLY A 400 19.11 -9.64 21.99
N GLU A 401 19.33 -10.94 21.85
CA GLU A 401 20.60 -11.64 22.10
C GLU A 401 21.86 -10.85 21.72
N ASP A 402 21.86 -10.17 20.58
CA ASP A 402 22.98 -9.39 20.06
C ASP A 402 23.35 -8.15 20.90
N TYR A 403 22.38 -7.47 21.54
CA TYR A 403 22.65 -6.33 22.43
C TYR A 403 23.21 -6.80 23.77
N LEU A 404 22.64 -7.87 24.35
CA LEU A 404 23.13 -8.47 25.59
C LEU A 404 24.50 -9.13 25.41
N LYS A 405 24.72 -9.83 24.29
CA LYS A 405 26.05 -10.37 23.91
C LYS A 405 27.08 -9.27 23.75
N ARG A 406 26.73 -8.18 23.04
CA ARG A 406 27.64 -7.02 22.91
C ARG A 406 27.90 -6.32 24.23
N THR A 407 26.90 -6.22 25.10
CA THR A 407 27.04 -5.60 26.43
C THR A 407 27.94 -6.45 27.32
N LEU A 408 27.78 -7.77 27.31
CA LEU A 408 28.60 -8.70 28.10
C LEU A 408 30.05 -8.79 27.57
N VAL A 409 30.25 -8.80 26.25
CA VAL A 409 31.59 -8.69 25.63
C VAL A 409 32.23 -7.33 25.93
N PHE A 410 31.44 -6.26 25.94
CA PHE A 410 31.90 -4.92 26.29
C PHE A 410 32.38 -4.81 27.75
N TYR A 411 31.78 -5.56 28.68
CA TYR A 411 32.24 -5.67 30.07
C TYR A 411 33.22 -6.83 30.34
N GLY A 412 33.71 -7.53 29.31
CA GLY A 412 34.77 -8.53 29.42
C GLY A 412 34.32 -9.95 29.78
N TYR A 413 33.02 -10.26 29.75
CA TYR A 413 32.48 -11.59 30.04
C TYR A 413 32.42 -12.48 28.79
N THR A 414 32.78 -13.76 28.91
CA THR A 414 32.69 -14.77 27.84
C THR A 414 31.29 -15.38 27.77
N VAL A 415 30.63 -15.23 26.61
CA VAL A 415 29.31 -15.83 26.35
C VAL A 415 29.50 -17.24 25.77
N GLY A 416 28.86 -18.25 26.37
CA GLY A 416 28.89 -19.63 25.85
C GLY A 416 28.12 -19.79 24.53
N PRO A 417 28.27 -20.92 23.81
CA PRO A 417 27.55 -21.17 22.57
C PRO A 417 26.03 -21.12 22.80
N GLU A 418 25.33 -20.52 21.84
CA GLU A 418 23.88 -20.36 21.79
C GLU A 418 23.21 -21.74 21.88
N LEU A 419 22.50 -22.02 22.97
CA LEU A 419 21.73 -23.26 23.12
C LEU A 419 20.43 -23.11 22.33
N LYS A 420 20.46 -23.46 21.04
CA LYS A 420 19.26 -23.54 20.19
C LYS A 420 18.14 -24.26 20.91
N THR A 421 16.93 -23.72 20.91
CA THR A 421 15.75 -24.35 21.49
C THR A 421 15.46 -25.69 20.80
N LEU A 422 14.72 -26.60 21.44
CA LEU A 422 14.34 -27.87 20.82
C LEU A 422 13.59 -27.65 19.51
N ASP A 423 12.72 -26.63 19.45
CA ASP A 423 11.95 -26.27 18.26
C ASP A 423 12.85 -25.76 17.12
N GLU A 424 13.88 -24.97 17.42
CA GLU A 424 14.87 -24.54 16.43
C GLU A 424 15.71 -25.72 15.91
N VAL A 425 16.10 -26.64 16.78
CA VAL A 425 16.84 -27.86 16.38
C VAL A 425 15.96 -28.78 15.55
N LYS A 426 14.66 -28.90 15.86
CA LYS A 426 13.69 -29.62 15.04
C LYS A 426 13.52 -28.96 13.68
N ALA A 427 13.37 -27.63 13.61
CA ALA A 427 13.24 -26.91 12.35
C ALA A 427 14.45 -27.11 11.43
N GLU A 428 15.67 -27.10 11.97
CA GLU A 428 16.89 -27.39 11.21
C GLU A 428 16.95 -28.83 10.72
N LYS A 429 16.56 -29.79 11.57
CA LYS A 429 16.51 -31.21 11.17
C LYS A 429 15.46 -31.47 10.09
N LEU A 430 14.30 -30.79 10.15
CA LEU A 430 13.28 -30.86 9.12
C LEU A 430 13.80 -30.31 7.78
N ALA A 431 14.55 -29.22 7.81
CA ALA A 431 15.21 -28.68 6.62
C ALA A 431 16.21 -29.69 6.01
N GLU A 432 17.01 -30.36 6.84
CA GLU A 432 17.93 -31.42 6.41
C GLU A 432 17.17 -32.63 5.80
N ILE A 433 16.08 -33.06 6.43
CA ILE A 433 15.21 -34.14 5.94
C ILE A 433 14.68 -33.79 4.53
N ASN A 434 14.19 -32.57 4.34
CA ASN A 434 13.66 -32.10 3.06
C ASN A 434 14.76 -32.01 1.99
N GLU A 435 15.90 -31.41 2.32
CA GLU A 435 17.03 -31.25 1.39
C GLU A 435 17.53 -32.60 0.87
N LYS A 436 17.66 -33.60 1.76
CA LYS A 436 18.07 -34.95 1.35
C LYS A 436 17.00 -35.68 0.53
N CYS A 437 15.71 -35.44 0.79
CA CYS A 437 14.63 -35.98 -0.04
C CYS A 437 14.68 -35.41 -1.46
N ASP A 438 14.83 -34.10 -1.57
CA ASP A 438 14.94 -33.41 -2.86
C ASP A 438 16.18 -33.86 -3.62
N ALA A 439 17.31 -34.05 -2.93
CA ALA A 439 18.53 -34.60 -3.52
C ALA A 439 18.33 -36.04 -4.03
N ALA A 440 17.63 -36.89 -3.27
CA ALA A 440 17.30 -38.26 -3.68
C ALA A 440 16.36 -38.29 -4.89
N LEU A 441 15.29 -37.48 -4.88
CA LEU A 441 14.37 -37.31 -6.01
C LEU A 441 15.11 -36.85 -7.26
N LYS A 442 16.02 -35.89 -7.12
CA LYS A 442 16.83 -35.36 -8.23
C LYS A 442 17.83 -36.38 -8.77
N ALA A 443 18.49 -37.14 -7.90
CA ALA A 443 19.44 -38.17 -8.29
C ALA A 443 18.77 -39.35 -9.02
N MET A 444 17.53 -39.67 -8.63
CA MET A 444 16.75 -40.78 -9.19
C MET A 444 15.87 -40.36 -10.38
N THR A 445 15.88 -39.07 -10.76
CA THR A 445 15.16 -38.54 -11.93
C THR A 445 16.12 -37.89 -12.94
N PRO A 446 17.07 -38.63 -13.58
CA PRO A 446 18.16 -38.00 -14.32
C PRO A 446 17.79 -37.45 -15.71
N THR A 447 16.52 -37.48 -16.12
CA THR A 447 16.16 -37.31 -17.54
C THR A 447 15.09 -36.27 -17.86
N TYR A 448 14.60 -35.50 -16.88
CA TYR A 448 13.52 -34.54 -17.11
C TYR A 448 13.91 -33.14 -16.64
N PRO A 449 14.01 -32.16 -17.55
CA PRO A 449 14.15 -30.76 -17.18
C PRO A 449 12.98 -30.31 -16.29
N ASP A 450 13.25 -29.44 -15.31
CA ASP A 450 12.23 -28.93 -14.35
C ASP A 450 10.97 -28.38 -15.02
N ARG A 451 11.10 -27.84 -16.24
CA ARG A 451 9.98 -27.31 -17.04
C ARG A 451 9.08 -28.40 -17.63
N GLU A 452 9.60 -29.60 -17.89
CA GLU A 452 8.79 -30.71 -18.38
C GLU A 452 7.94 -31.29 -17.24
N LEU A 453 8.48 -31.38 -16.01
CA LEU A 453 7.78 -31.85 -14.81
C LEU A 453 6.50 -31.05 -14.52
N LEU A 454 6.51 -29.74 -14.76
CA LEU A 454 5.34 -28.86 -14.60
C LEU A 454 4.16 -29.21 -15.51
N THR A 455 4.39 -30.00 -16.56
CA THR A 455 3.37 -30.39 -17.54
C THR A 455 3.00 -31.87 -17.46
N PHE A 456 3.61 -32.64 -16.55
CA PHE A 456 3.43 -34.08 -16.46
C PHE A 456 2.00 -34.49 -16.14
N ASP A 457 1.32 -33.77 -15.24
CA ASP A 457 -0.08 -34.06 -14.91
C ASP A 457 -1.00 -33.85 -16.10
N GLN A 458 -0.81 -32.76 -16.86
CA GLN A 458 -1.58 -32.49 -18.07
C GLN A 458 -1.28 -33.50 -19.19
N GLN A 459 -0.01 -33.85 -19.39
CA GLN A 459 0.40 -34.88 -20.36
C GLN A 459 -0.19 -36.24 -19.99
N LYS A 460 -0.17 -36.63 -18.71
CA LYS A 460 -0.77 -37.88 -18.21
C LYS A 460 -2.28 -37.90 -18.41
N GLN A 461 -2.97 -36.79 -18.11
CA GLN A 461 -4.41 -36.68 -18.32
C GLN A 461 -4.80 -36.81 -19.79
N GLU A 462 -4.13 -36.10 -20.70
CA GLU A 462 -4.37 -36.21 -22.14
C GLU A 462 -4.06 -37.62 -22.66
N ALA A 463 -2.96 -38.24 -22.19
CA ALA A 463 -2.61 -39.60 -22.60
C ALA A 463 -3.64 -40.63 -22.15
N LEU A 464 -4.11 -40.57 -20.90
CA LEU A 464 -5.15 -41.47 -20.37
C LEU A 464 -6.49 -41.27 -21.08
N ALA A 465 -6.86 -40.02 -21.39
CA ALA A 465 -8.06 -39.70 -22.15
C ALA A 465 -7.99 -40.28 -23.57
N TYR A 466 -6.86 -40.14 -24.25
CA TYR A 466 -6.63 -40.70 -25.58
C TYR A 466 -6.63 -42.24 -25.60
N THR A 467 -6.06 -42.89 -24.58
CA THR A 467 -6.09 -44.36 -24.46
C THR A 467 -7.51 -44.89 -24.21
N SER A 468 -8.35 -44.11 -23.53
CA SER A 468 -9.75 -44.48 -23.25
C SER A 468 -10.68 -44.21 -24.43
N ASP A 469 -10.44 -43.12 -25.17
CA ASP A 469 -11.18 -42.73 -26.37
C ASP A 469 -10.22 -42.06 -27.38
N PRO A 470 -9.90 -42.74 -28.51
CA PRO A 470 -9.01 -42.20 -29.54
C PRO A 470 -9.50 -40.91 -30.23
N SER A 471 -10.76 -40.50 -30.01
CA SER A 471 -11.30 -39.22 -30.50
C SER A 471 -11.10 -38.04 -29.54
N SER A 472 -10.55 -38.29 -28.35
CA SER A 472 -10.32 -37.27 -27.32
C SER A 472 -9.28 -36.22 -27.74
N ALA A 473 -9.60 -34.95 -27.45
CA ALA A 473 -8.71 -33.84 -27.78
C ALA A 473 -7.45 -33.84 -26.90
N CYS A 474 -6.27 -33.88 -27.54
CA CYS A 474 -4.97 -33.84 -26.88
C CYS A 474 -4.17 -32.59 -27.29
N PRO A 475 -4.57 -31.39 -26.84
CA PRO A 475 -4.00 -30.12 -27.32
C PRO A 475 -2.53 -29.94 -26.98
N LEU A 476 -1.99 -30.62 -25.95
CA LEU A 476 -0.58 -30.59 -25.60
C LEU A 476 0.20 -31.72 -26.29
N LEU A 477 -0.32 -32.95 -26.28
CA LEU A 477 0.40 -34.11 -26.84
C LEU A 477 0.40 -34.14 -28.38
N SER A 478 -0.66 -33.66 -29.04
CA SER A 478 -0.74 -33.64 -30.51
C SER A 478 0.36 -32.81 -31.18
N PRO A 479 0.59 -31.54 -30.80
CA PRO A 479 1.70 -30.77 -31.37
C PRO A 479 3.08 -31.33 -30.98
N LEU A 480 3.21 -31.93 -29.79
CA LEU A 480 4.46 -32.59 -29.36
C LEU A 480 4.78 -33.83 -30.20
N ALA A 481 3.77 -34.66 -30.49
CA ALA A 481 3.91 -35.83 -31.36
C ALA A 481 4.29 -35.41 -32.79
N ALA A 482 3.61 -34.40 -33.33
CA ALA A 482 3.89 -33.84 -34.65
C ALA A 482 5.31 -33.27 -34.76
N ALA A 483 5.77 -32.50 -33.78
CA ALA A 483 7.12 -31.92 -33.76
C ALA A 483 8.22 -33.00 -33.63
N ARG A 484 7.92 -34.13 -32.99
CA ARG A 484 8.85 -35.25 -32.79
C ARG A 484 8.79 -36.31 -33.90
N GLY A 485 7.85 -36.20 -34.83
CA GLY A 485 7.66 -37.19 -35.92
C GLY A 485 7.26 -38.59 -35.44
N VAL A 486 6.60 -38.69 -34.28
CA VAL A 486 6.11 -39.97 -33.70
C VAL A 486 4.59 -40.00 -33.70
N SER A 487 3.99 -41.20 -33.74
CA SER A 487 2.53 -41.31 -33.61
C SER A 487 2.06 -40.84 -32.23
N LEU A 488 0.88 -40.21 -32.20
CA LEU A 488 0.26 -39.74 -30.96
C LEU A 488 0.03 -40.91 -29.98
N GLU A 489 -0.41 -42.07 -30.49
CA GLU A 489 -0.57 -43.30 -29.72
C GLU A 489 0.72 -43.76 -29.03
N LEU A 490 1.83 -43.82 -29.76
CA LEU A 490 3.13 -44.21 -29.20
C LEU A 490 3.63 -43.19 -28.17
N LEU A 491 3.36 -41.90 -28.38
CA LEU A 491 3.70 -40.85 -27.41
C LEU A 491 2.87 -41.00 -26.12
N CYS A 492 1.57 -41.25 -26.22
CA CYS A 492 0.68 -41.46 -25.07
C CYS A 492 1.14 -42.66 -24.21
N GLN A 493 1.47 -43.80 -24.83
CA GLN A 493 2.00 -44.97 -24.12
C GLN A 493 3.30 -44.66 -23.36
N LYS A 494 4.24 -43.94 -24.01
CA LYS A 494 5.50 -43.53 -23.38
C LYS A 494 5.28 -42.54 -22.22
N VAL A 495 4.35 -41.61 -22.36
CA VAL A 495 3.99 -40.65 -21.30
C VAL A 495 3.41 -41.36 -20.09
N ILE A 496 2.48 -42.31 -20.29
CA ILE A 496 1.88 -43.10 -19.21
C ILE A 496 2.94 -43.93 -18.49
N ALA A 497 3.77 -44.69 -19.24
CA ALA A 497 4.82 -45.51 -18.63
C ALA A 497 5.81 -44.69 -17.80
N LYS A 498 6.22 -43.53 -18.31
CA LYS A 498 7.11 -42.59 -17.61
C LYS A 498 6.46 -41.97 -16.38
N ALA A 499 5.22 -41.53 -16.49
CA ALA A 499 4.48 -40.92 -15.38
C ALA A 499 4.23 -41.93 -14.26
N THR A 500 3.97 -43.20 -14.59
CA THR A 500 3.81 -44.29 -13.61
C THR A 500 5.13 -44.58 -12.88
N ALA A 501 6.24 -44.75 -13.61
CA ALA A 501 7.56 -44.96 -13.00
C ALA A 501 7.95 -43.80 -12.07
N PHE A 502 7.74 -42.55 -12.51
CA PHE A 502 8.00 -41.37 -11.68
C PHE A 502 7.08 -41.30 -10.45
N SER A 503 5.79 -41.63 -10.59
CA SER A 503 4.82 -41.61 -9.48
C SER A 503 5.18 -42.65 -8.41
N ASN A 504 5.65 -43.83 -8.81
CA ASN A 504 6.07 -44.89 -7.87
C ASN A 504 7.32 -44.47 -7.09
N ILE A 505 8.37 -44.03 -7.80
CA ILE A 505 9.63 -43.58 -7.19
C ILE A 505 9.40 -42.38 -6.25
N SER A 506 8.66 -41.37 -6.72
CA SER A 506 8.36 -40.19 -5.91
C SER A 506 7.47 -40.51 -4.71
N GLY A 507 6.48 -41.39 -4.88
CA GLY A 507 5.61 -41.84 -3.79
C GLY A 507 6.39 -42.52 -2.66
N THR A 508 7.31 -43.42 -2.99
CA THR A 508 8.15 -44.12 -1.99
C THR A 508 9.07 -43.16 -1.23
N LEU A 509 9.70 -42.21 -1.93
CA LEU A 509 10.59 -41.22 -1.30
C LEU A 509 9.83 -40.21 -0.43
N ILE A 510 8.68 -39.71 -0.90
CA ILE A 510 7.81 -38.81 -0.14
C ILE A 510 7.29 -39.51 1.12
N GLY A 511 6.92 -40.79 1.02
CA GLY A 511 6.50 -41.58 2.17
C GLY A 511 7.60 -41.73 3.22
N GLN A 512 8.84 -42.00 2.81
CA GLN A 512 10.00 -42.04 3.72
C GLN A 512 10.25 -40.67 4.38
N ARG A 513 10.07 -39.57 3.65
CA ARG A 513 10.23 -38.21 4.20
C ARG A 513 9.18 -37.91 5.27
N GLN A 514 7.92 -38.28 5.01
CA GLN A 514 6.83 -38.15 5.98
C GLN A 514 7.11 -38.98 7.24
N ALA A 515 7.63 -40.20 7.10
CA ALA A 515 8.02 -41.01 8.26
C ALA A 515 9.13 -40.37 9.11
N TYR A 516 10.11 -39.69 8.49
CA TYR A 516 11.13 -38.94 9.24
C TYR A 516 10.59 -37.67 9.90
N GLU A 517 9.62 -36.99 9.29
CA GLU A 517 8.91 -35.86 9.93
C GLU A 517 8.11 -36.33 11.15
N ASP A 518 7.37 -37.44 11.04
CA ASP A 518 6.64 -38.04 12.16
C ASP A 518 7.58 -38.43 13.32
N GLN A 519 8.76 -39.01 13.00
CA GLN A 519 9.79 -39.34 14.00
C GLN A 519 10.37 -38.09 14.67
N LEU A 520 10.57 -37.02 13.90
CA LEU A 520 11.08 -35.75 14.39
C LEU A 520 10.09 -35.05 15.33
N ASP A 521 8.80 -35.10 15.00
CA ASP A 521 7.74 -34.53 15.82
C ASP A 521 7.66 -35.21 17.20
N LEU A 522 7.87 -36.53 17.25
CA LEU A 522 7.90 -37.32 18.49
C LEU A 522 9.14 -37.11 19.37
N CYS A 523 10.17 -36.41 18.90
CA CYS A 523 11.39 -36.21 19.69
C CYS A 523 11.18 -35.19 20.83
N GLU A 524 11.45 -35.57 22.07
CA GLU A 524 11.35 -34.68 23.24
C GLU A 524 12.71 -34.10 23.68
N THR A 525 13.82 -34.60 23.12
CA THR A 525 15.19 -34.19 23.49
C THR A 525 16.03 -33.86 22.26
N LYS A 526 17.03 -32.99 22.43
CA LYS A 526 17.94 -32.59 21.33
C LYS A 526 18.79 -33.76 20.82
N ASP A 527 19.18 -34.66 21.72
CA ASP A 527 19.93 -35.86 21.35
C ASP A 527 19.10 -36.83 20.50
N ALA A 528 17.79 -36.95 20.79
CA ALA A 528 16.87 -37.72 19.96
C ALA A 528 16.73 -37.11 18.56
N VAL A 529 16.65 -35.79 18.44
CA VAL A 529 16.63 -35.10 17.15
C VAL A 529 17.95 -35.31 16.38
N ALA A 530 19.09 -35.25 17.06
CA ALA A 530 20.40 -35.46 16.45
C ALA A 530 20.61 -36.91 15.95
N ALA A 531 19.97 -37.89 16.60
CA ALA A 531 20.02 -39.29 16.22
C ALA A 531 19.26 -39.59 14.90
N ILE A 532 18.36 -38.72 14.46
CA ILE A 532 17.67 -38.88 13.17
C ILE A 532 18.66 -38.64 12.03
N GLN A 533 18.91 -39.70 11.26
CA GLN A 533 19.76 -39.70 10.08
C GLN A 533 18.90 -39.99 8.85
N PRO A 534 18.41 -38.95 8.14
CA PRO A 534 17.56 -39.16 6.97
C PRO A 534 18.37 -39.82 5.85
N VAL A 535 18.01 -41.06 5.53
CA VAL A 535 18.52 -41.85 4.41
C VAL A 535 17.33 -42.34 3.60
N TYR A 536 17.39 -42.13 2.28
CA TYR A 536 16.32 -42.47 1.35
C TYR A 536 16.77 -43.62 0.45
N THR A 537 15.98 -44.70 0.40
CA THR A 537 16.31 -45.93 -0.35
C THR A 537 15.12 -46.41 -1.17
N LEU A 538 15.35 -46.88 -2.40
CA LEU A 538 14.35 -47.59 -3.20
C LEU A 538 14.60 -49.09 -3.11
N SER A 539 13.55 -49.90 -3.04
CA SER A 539 13.67 -51.36 -3.15
C SER A 539 13.71 -51.79 -4.63
N GLU A 540 14.29 -52.96 -4.95
CA GLU A 540 14.41 -53.45 -6.33
C GLU A 540 13.05 -53.64 -7.06
N GLY A 541 11.92 -53.51 -6.36
CA GLY A 541 10.56 -53.52 -6.93
C GLY A 541 9.95 -52.14 -7.23
N ASP A 542 10.64 -51.05 -6.88
CA ASP A 542 10.13 -49.67 -7.02
C ASP A 542 10.57 -48.95 -8.32
N ALA A 543 11.47 -49.56 -9.10
CA ALA A 543 12.10 -48.97 -10.30
C ALA A 543 11.40 -49.34 -11.62
#